data_AF-A0A7J7JE92-F1
#
_entry.id   AF-A0A7J7JE92-F1
#
_cell.length_a   1.000
_cell.length_b   1.000
_cell.length_c   1.000
_cell.angle_alpha   90.00
_cell.angle_beta   90.00
_cell.angle_gamma   90.00
#
_symmetry.space_group_name_H-M   'P 1'
#
loop_
_entity.id
_entity.type
_entity.pdbx_description
1 polymer ?
#
loop_
_entity_poly.entity_id
_entity_poly.type
_entity_poly.pdbx_seq_one_letter_code
_entity_poly.pdbx_strand_id
1 'polypeptide(L)'
;MLDEAILFHLLQTETNFAPHFAIKLLTSFCILYGPITEQNCNTYIVPYFSLSYIDNRWETDGYLQLRIKVIFNNLPLPKYVFQLMTVALLNFDKNVAYPAEVFHNGTLLGHGNSATHLVHDHNSGSVTIQVSTLVETINSSWQRLIEVTNFIINQTTSV
;
A
#
# COMPACT_ATOMS: atom_id res chain seq x y z
N MET A 1 9.91 5.74 -15.03
CA MET A 1 10.61 5.73 -16.34
C MET A 1 11.13 4.37 -16.76
N LEU A 2 11.95 3.64 -15.98
CA LEU A 2 12.34 2.26 -16.36
C LEU A 2 11.15 1.28 -16.25
N ASP A 3 10.38 1.39 -15.17
CA ASP A 3 9.26 0.49 -14.88
C ASP A 3 8.10 0.68 -15.88
N GLU A 4 7.85 1.92 -16.27
CA GLU A 4 6.90 2.29 -17.33
C GLU A 4 7.38 1.80 -18.71
N ALA A 5 8.68 1.90 -19.00
CA ALA A 5 9.25 1.41 -20.26
C ALA A 5 9.22 -0.12 -20.35
N ILE A 6 9.47 -0.84 -19.26
CA ILE A 6 9.38 -2.31 -19.20
C ILE A 6 7.93 -2.76 -19.35
N LEU A 7 6.99 -2.15 -18.62
CA LEU A 7 5.57 -2.46 -18.74
C LEU A 7 5.05 -2.16 -20.15
N PHE A 8 5.41 -1.01 -20.72
CA PHE A 8 5.06 -0.63 -22.09
C PHE A 8 5.67 -1.57 -23.12
N HIS A 9 6.93 -2.00 -22.95
CA HIS A 9 7.58 -2.95 -23.85
C HIS A 9 6.94 -4.34 -23.78
N LEU A 10 6.63 -4.83 -22.58
CA LEU A 10 5.91 -6.09 -22.34
C LEU A 10 4.48 -6.09 -22.91
N LEU A 11 3.84 -4.91 -23.02
CA LEU A 11 2.47 -4.76 -23.53
C LEU A 11 2.39 -4.45 -25.02
N GLN A 12 3.41 -3.81 -25.62
CA GLN A 12 3.38 -3.33 -27.01
C GLN A 12 4.07 -4.22 -28.04
N THR A 13 5.07 -5.01 -27.65
CA THR A 13 5.72 -5.90 -28.61
C THR A 13 4.97 -7.23 -28.69
N GLU A 14 4.79 -7.74 -29.92
CA GLU A 14 4.38 -9.12 -30.24
C GLU A 14 5.37 -10.13 -29.63
N THR A 15 5.43 -10.15 -28.31
CA THR A 15 6.23 -11.10 -27.56
C THR A 15 5.34 -12.31 -27.37
N ASN A 16 5.88 -13.49 -27.64
CA ASN A 16 5.28 -14.77 -27.21
C ASN A 16 5.23 -14.89 -25.66
N PHE A 17 5.44 -13.80 -24.94
CA PHE A 17 5.47 -13.75 -23.50
C PHE A 17 4.05 -13.71 -22.98
N ALA A 18 3.60 -14.86 -22.47
CA ALA A 18 2.21 -14.99 -22.09
C ALA A 18 1.87 -13.99 -20.95
N PRO A 19 0.77 -13.22 -21.05
CA PRO A 19 0.44 -12.16 -20.09
C PRO A 19 0.41 -12.60 -18.62
N HIS A 20 0.07 -13.86 -18.36
CA HIS A 20 0.06 -14.42 -17.02
C HIS A 20 1.46 -14.50 -16.38
N PHE A 21 2.53 -14.69 -17.16
CA PHE A 21 3.90 -14.63 -16.66
C PHE A 21 4.32 -13.21 -16.33
N ALA A 22 3.91 -12.22 -17.14
CA ALA A 22 4.14 -10.80 -16.85
C ALA A 22 3.49 -10.39 -15.53
N ILE A 23 2.22 -10.75 -15.35
CA ILE A 23 1.49 -10.47 -14.11
C ILE A 23 2.19 -11.13 -12.92
N LYS A 24 2.55 -12.43 -13.01
CA LYS A 24 3.27 -13.13 -11.94
C LYS A 24 4.59 -12.45 -11.58
N LEU A 25 5.36 -12.03 -12.59
CA LEU A 25 6.63 -11.36 -12.40
C LEU A 25 6.42 -10.03 -11.67
N LEU A 26 5.51 -9.19 -12.17
CA LEU A 26 5.19 -7.90 -11.57
C LEU A 26 4.69 -8.06 -10.13
N THR A 27 3.79 -9.00 -9.85
CA THR A 27 3.35 -9.28 -8.47
C THR A 27 4.49 -9.74 -7.57
N SER A 28 5.45 -10.51 -8.10
CA SER A 28 6.60 -11.01 -7.32
C SER A 28 7.56 -9.90 -6.92
N PHE A 29 7.67 -8.84 -7.73
CA PHE A 29 8.46 -7.65 -7.43
C PHE A 29 7.69 -6.57 -6.66
N CYS A 30 6.49 -6.88 -6.16
CA CYS A 30 5.58 -5.90 -5.56
C CYS A 30 5.24 -4.72 -6.53
N ILE A 31 5.37 -4.97 -7.83
CA ILE A 31 4.79 -4.30 -8.99
C ILE A 31 3.34 -3.84 -8.83
N LEU A 32 2.56 -4.89 -8.54
CA LEU A 32 1.13 -4.97 -8.64
C LEU A 32 0.63 -5.69 -7.38
N TYR A 33 -0.55 -5.29 -6.93
CA TYR A 33 -1.33 -6.01 -5.95
C TYR A 33 -2.57 -6.63 -6.62
N GLY A 34 -2.93 -7.85 -6.22
CA GLY A 34 -4.06 -8.60 -6.76
C GLY A 34 -3.71 -10.06 -7.08
N PRO A 35 -4.60 -10.79 -7.78
CA PRO A 35 -5.86 -10.31 -8.37
C PRO A 35 -6.92 -9.99 -7.33
N ILE A 36 -7.71 -8.94 -7.57
CA ILE A 36 -8.95 -8.64 -6.85
C ILE A 36 -10.09 -9.05 -7.77
N THR A 37 -10.88 -10.03 -7.36
CA THR A 37 -12.01 -10.52 -8.16
C THR A 37 -13.23 -9.67 -7.88
N GLU A 38 -13.58 -8.80 -8.83
CA GLU A 38 -14.81 -7.99 -8.78
C GLU A 38 -15.63 -8.26 -10.03
N GLN A 39 -16.93 -8.53 -9.86
CA GLN A 39 -17.88 -8.69 -10.98
C GLN A 39 -17.40 -9.66 -12.08
N ASN A 40 -16.82 -10.81 -11.69
CA ASN A 40 -16.23 -11.82 -12.58
C ASN A 40 -15.03 -11.36 -13.43
N CYS A 41 -14.42 -10.22 -13.10
CA CYS A 41 -13.18 -9.73 -13.71
C CYS A 41 -12.07 -9.66 -12.65
N ASN A 42 -10.85 -10.02 -13.06
CA ASN A 42 -9.67 -9.80 -12.23
C ASN A 42 -9.16 -8.39 -12.44
N THR A 43 -9.15 -7.59 -11.38
CA THR A 43 -8.53 -6.27 -11.36
C THR A 43 -7.23 -6.32 -10.56
N TYR A 44 -6.35 -5.36 -10.84
CA TYR A 44 -5.06 -5.25 -10.18
C TYR A 44 -4.83 -3.80 -9.80
N ILE A 45 -4.19 -3.60 -8.65
CA ILE A 45 -3.81 -2.29 -8.16
C ILE A 45 -2.34 -2.06 -8.52
N VAL A 46 -2.06 -0.93 -9.18
CA VAL A 46 -0.71 -0.41 -9.37
C VAL A 46 -0.50 0.68 -8.31
N PRO A 47 0.27 0.42 -7.23
CA PRO A 47 0.56 1.45 -6.24
C PRO A 47 1.28 2.64 -6.89
N TYR A 48 1.11 3.86 -6.36
CA TYR A 48 1.74 5.10 -6.87
C TYR A 48 1.30 5.56 -8.27
N PHE A 49 0.42 4.84 -8.95
CA PHE A 49 -0.10 5.27 -10.26
C PHE A 49 -1.21 6.33 -10.14
N SER A 50 -1.81 6.48 -8.96
CA SER A 50 -2.83 7.49 -8.70
C SER A 50 -2.23 8.91 -8.76
N LEU A 51 -2.99 9.85 -9.33
CA LEU A 51 -2.64 11.28 -9.31
C LEU A 51 -3.10 11.99 -8.02
N SER A 52 -3.98 11.33 -7.25
CA SER A 52 -4.54 11.88 -6.02
C SER A 52 -3.59 11.67 -4.86
N TYR A 53 -3.44 12.66 -3.99
CA TYR A 53 -2.70 12.54 -2.74
C TYR A 53 -3.64 12.30 -1.56
N ILE A 54 -3.15 11.59 -0.55
CA ILE A 54 -3.70 11.62 0.81
C ILE A 54 -3.29 12.97 1.39
N ASP A 55 -4.17 13.96 1.22
CA ASP A 55 -4.08 15.27 1.87
C ASP A 55 -4.65 15.18 3.30
N ASN A 56 -5.42 16.19 3.74
CA ASN A 56 -6.08 16.23 5.05
C ASN A 56 -7.18 15.17 5.26
N ARG A 57 -7.31 14.17 4.37
CA ARG A 57 -8.29 13.07 4.48
C ARG A 57 -7.95 12.03 5.56
N TRP A 58 -6.75 12.10 6.13
CA TRP A 58 -6.34 11.36 7.32
C TRP A 58 -7.10 11.72 8.61
N GLU A 59 -7.79 12.86 8.65
CA GLU A 59 -8.55 13.29 9.83
C GLU A 59 -9.98 12.78 9.73
N THR A 60 -10.24 11.63 10.38
CA THR A 60 -11.58 11.06 10.45
C THR A 60 -12.30 11.59 11.70
N ASP A 61 -13.30 12.45 11.51
CA ASP A 61 -14.09 13.01 12.61
C ASP A 61 -14.74 11.92 13.46
N GLY A 62 -14.61 12.02 14.79
CA GLY A 62 -15.20 11.07 15.74
C GLY A 62 -14.40 9.78 15.97
N TYR A 63 -13.24 9.63 15.30
CA TYR A 63 -12.34 8.49 15.50
C TYR A 63 -11.14 8.89 16.36
N LEU A 64 -10.73 7.98 17.24
CA LEU A 64 -9.42 8.00 17.88
C LEU A 64 -8.36 7.59 16.85
N GLN A 65 -7.30 8.37 16.75
CA GLN A 65 -6.21 8.14 15.79
C GLN A 65 -4.93 7.79 16.54
N LEU A 66 -4.38 6.62 16.23
CA LEU A 66 -3.08 6.18 16.72
C LEU A 66 -2.10 6.17 15.56
N ARG A 67 -0.91 6.73 15.76
CA ARG A 67 0.05 6.97 14.69
C ARG A 67 1.45 6.51 15.08
N ILE A 68 2.09 5.78 14.18
CA ILE A 68 3.53 5.52 14.19
C ILE A 68 4.14 6.24 12.99
N LYS A 69 5.20 7.00 13.25
CA LYS A 69 6.03 7.62 12.21
C LYS A 69 7.39 6.94 12.18
N VAL A 70 7.69 6.26 11.07
CA VAL A 70 9.00 5.67 10.80
C VAL A 70 9.82 6.70 10.03
N ILE A 71 10.95 7.12 10.61
CA ILE A 71 11.83 8.13 10.03
C ILE A 71 13.11 7.46 9.57
N PHE A 72 13.47 7.64 8.30
CA PHE A 72 14.64 6.99 7.70
C PHE A 72 15.90 7.85 7.74
N ASN A 73 15.86 9.02 8.40
CA ASN A 73 17.04 9.86 8.70
C ASN A 73 18.00 10.06 7.52
N ASN A 74 17.48 10.53 6.38
CA ASN A 74 18.25 10.76 5.14
C ASN A 74 18.91 9.52 4.53
N LEU A 75 18.53 8.31 4.94
CA LEU A 75 18.83 7.13 4.12
C LEU A 75 18.15 7.33 2.76
N PRO A 76 18.90 7.21 1.64
CA PRO A 76 18.31 7.33 0.32
C PRO A 76 17.41 6.12 0.09
N LEU A 77 16.14 6.22 0.47
CA LEU A 77 15.16 5.17 0.20
C LEU A 77 14.82 5.19 -1.29
N PRO A 78 15.07 4.09 -2.01
CA PRO A 78 14.57 3.95 -3.36
C PRO A 78 13.05 4.09 -3.38
N LYS A 79 12.51 4.71 -4.44
CA LYS A 79 11.06 4.88 -4.60
C LYS A 79 10.29 3.55 -4.52
N TYR A 80 10.89 2.44 -4.94
CA TYR A 80 10.26 1.12 -4.87
C TYR A 80 10.01 0.64 -3.43
N VAL A 81 10.76 1.12 -2.41
CA VAL A 81 10.53 0.75 -1.01
C VAL A 81 9.14 1.17 -0.57
N PHE A 82 8.72 2.35 -1.01
CA PHE A 82 7.40 2.89 -0.72
C PHE A 82 6.28 2.07 -1.37
N GLN A 83 6.51 1.65 -2.62
CA GLN A 83 5.64 0.71 -3.31
C GLN A 83 5.55 -0.63 -2.58
N LEU A 84 6.69 -1.18 -2.13
CA LEU A 84 6.73 -2.44 -1.39
C LEU A 84 5.97 -2.35 -0.06
N MET A 85 6.11 -1.25 0.68
CA MET A 85 5.36 -1.04 1.92
C MET A 85 3.84 -0.94 1.68
N THR A 86 3.43 -0.29 0.58
CA THR A 86 2.02 -0.20 0.20
C THR A 86 1.46 -1.58 -0.16
N VAL A 87 2.17 -2.36 -0.98
CA VAL A 87 1.77 -3.74 -1.30
C VAL A 87 1.77 -4.63 -0.06
N ALA A 88 2.72 -4.44 0.86
CA ALA A 88 2.75 -5.14 2.13
C ALA A 88 1.49 -4.84 2.96
N LEU A 89 1.08 -3.58 3.08
CA LEU A 89 -0.16 -3.22 3.77
C LEU A 89 -1.40 -3.86 3.10
N LEU A 90 -1.50 -3.79 1.77
CA LEU A 90 -2.59 -4.43 1.02
C LEU A 90 -2.61 -5.96 1.22
N ASN A 91 -1.44 -6.58 1.38
CA ASN A 91 -1.29 -8.02 1.67
C ASN A 91 -1.50 -8.40 3.13
N PHE A 92 -1.38 -7.46 4.07
CA PHE A 92 -1.63 -7.71 5.49
C PHE A 92 -3.10 -8.06 5.71
N ASP A 93 -4.00 -7.36 5.02
CA ASP A 93 -5.43 -7.55 5.14
C ASP A 93 -5.98 -8.17 3.84
N LYS A 94 -5.70 -9.46 3.60
CA LYS A 94 -6.15 -10.18 2.38
C LYS A 94 -7.67 -10.38 2.30
N ASN A 95 -8.38 -10.08 3.38
CA ASN A 95 -9.82 -10.29 3.52
C ASN A 95 -10.62 -8.97 3.43
N VAL A 96 -10.04 -7.90 2.89
CA VAL A 96 -10.70 -6.59 2.89
C VAL A 96 -11.92 -6.65 1.96
N ALA A 97 -13.10 -6.85 2.55
CA ALA A 97 -14.40 -6.71 1.93
C ALA A 97 -14.80 -5.23 1.65
N TYR A 98 -13.82 -4.32 1.71
CA TYR A 98 -13.96 -2.87 1.64
C TYR A 98 -12.95 -2.31 0.63
N PRO A 99 -13.25 -1.17 -0.01
CA PRO A 99 -12.38 -0.63 -1.05
C PRO A 99 -11.04 -0.19 -0.43
N ALA A 100 -9.97 -0.87 -0.82
CA ALA A 100 -8.63 -0.33 -0.66
C ALA A 100 -8.47 0.85 -1.62
N GLU A 101 -8.16 2.01 -1.10
CA GLU A 101 -7.90 3.20 -1.91
C GLU A 101 -6.39 3.44 -1.99
N VAL A 102 -5.88 3.60 -3.21
CA VAL A 102 -4.47 3.93 -3.46
C VAL A 102 -4.31 5.35 -3.97
N PHE A 103 -3.24 5.98 -3.48
CA PHE A 103 -2.90 7.37 -3.71
C PHE A 103 -1.45 7.46 -4.17
N HIS A 104 -1.08 8.64 -4.67
CA HIS A 104 0.28 8.94 -5.10
C HIS A 104 1.30 8.83 -3.96
N ASN A 105 0.87 9.06 -2.73
CA ASN A 105 1.72 9.06 -1.55
C ASN A 105 1.32 7.98 -0.54
N GLY A 106 0.56 6.94 -0.92
CA GLY A 106 0.17 5.93 0.05
C GLY A 106 -1.09 5.15 -0.27
N THR A 107 -1.70 4.60 0.77
CA THR A 107 -2.95 3.85 0.68
C THR A 107 -3.80 3.99 1.95
N LEU A 108 -5.10 3.79 1.79
CA LEU A 108 -6.11 3.71 2.83
C LEU A 108 -6.80 2.35 2.74
N LEU A 109 -6.91 1.67 3.88
CA LEU A 109 -7.65 0.43 4.05
C LEU A 109 -8.78 0.64 5.07
N GLY A 110 -10.03 0.56 4.61
CA GLY A 110 -11.18 0.50 5.49
C GLY A 110 -11.43 -0.91 6.02
N HIS A 111 -11.75 -1.03 7.31
CA HIS A 111 -12.16 -2.29 7.94
C HIS A 111 -13.24 -2.03 9.00
N GLY A 112 -14.51 -2.11 8.58
CA GLY A 112 -15.66 -1.85 9.46
C GLY A 112 -15.57 -0.46 10.10
N ASN A 113 -15.47 -0.42 11.44
CA ASN A 113 -15.32 0.81 12.22
C ASN A 113 -13.85 1.23 12.41
N SER A 114 -12.97 0.85 11.50
CA SER A 114 -11.56 1.21 11.53
C SER A 114 -11.03 1.56 10.14
N ALA A 115 -10.03 2.44 10.09
CA ALA A 115 -9.31 2.78 8.87
C ALA A 115 -7.81 2.77 9.14
N THR A 116 -7.05 2.08 8.30
CA THR A 116 -5.58 2.07 8.35
C THR A 116 -5.04 2.88 7.18
N HIS A 117 -4.24 3.89 7.47
CA HIS A 117 -3.56 4.73 6.49
C HIS A 117 -2.07 4.43 6.51
N LEU A 118 -1.48 4.38 5.33
CA LEU A 118 -0.04 4.41 5.13
C LEU A 118 0.27 5.60 4.24
N VAL A 119 0.99 6.58 4.76
CA VAL A 119 1.29 7.84 4.07
C VAL A 119 2.79 8.04 4.01
N HIS A 120 3.27 8.38 2.83
CA HIS A 120 4.67 8.49 2.49
C HIS A 120 5.01 9.95 2.31
N ASP A 121 5.96 10.43 3.09
CA ASP A 121 6.48 11.78 2.96
C ASP A 121 7.89 11.70 2.38
N HIS A 122 7.97 11.93 1.07
CA HIS A 122 9.23 11.93 0.33
C HIS A 122 10.15 13.07 0.76
N ASN A 123 9.61 14.19 1.24
CA ASN A 123 10.40 15.36 1.62
C ASN A 123 11.10 15.12 2.97
N SER A 124 10.40 14.52 3.92
CA SER A 124 10.98 14.19 5.23
C SER A 124 11.61 12.80 5.30
N GLY A 125 11.54 12.02 4.21
CA GLY A 125 12.05 10.65 4.17
C GLY A 125 11.42 9.81 5.29
N SER A 126 10.09 9.84 5.38
CA SER A 126 9.36 9.17 6.44
C SER A 126 8.09 8.50 5.93
N VAL A 127 7.64 7.50 6.69
CA VAL A 127 6.38 6.79 6.46
C VAL A 127 5.56 6.85 7.73
N THR A 128 4.31 7.23 7.58
CA THR A 128 3.34 7.33 8.67
C THR A 128 2.32 6.23 8.51
N ILE A 129 2.20 5.40 9.54
CA ILE A 129 1.13 4.40 9.67
C ILE A 129 0.15 4.95 10.70
N GLN A 130 -1.11 5.08 10.33
CA GLN A 130 -2.16 5.56 11.22
C GLN A 130 -3.32 4.58 11.23
N VAL A 131 -3.76 4.19 12.41
CA VAL A 131 -4.99 3.43 12.61
C VAL A 131 -6.01 4.35 13.29
N SER A 132 -7.17 4.50 12.66
CA SER A 132 -8.27 5.34 13.14
C SER A 132 -9.44 4.44 13.51
N THR A 133 -9.95 4.51 14.73
CA THR A 133 -11.03 3.64 15.24
C THR A 133 -12.00 4.38 16.15
N LEU A 134 -13.17 3.81 16.43
CA LEU A 134 -14.03 4.32 17.49
C LEU A 134 -13.34 4.17 18.86
N VAL A 135 -13.56 5.14 19.76
CA VAL A 135 -12.92 5.23 21.08
C VAL A 135 -13.06 3.93 21.89
N GLU A 136 -14.19 3.25 21.76
CA GLU A 136 -14.51 1.98 22.44
C GLU A 136 -13.56 0.83 22.08
N THR A 137 -12.78 0.96 21.00
CA THR A 137 -11.91 -0.09 20.44
C THR A 137 -10.41 0.26 20.49
N ILE A 138 -9.99 1.14 21.40
CA ILE A 138 -8.60 1.61 21.48
C ILE A 138 -7.56 0.48 21.63
N ASN A 139 -7.85 -0.56 22.43
CA ASN A 139 -6.89 -1.65 22.67
C ASN A 139 -6.61 -2.47 21.41
N SER A 140 -7.66 -2.82 20.65
CA SER A 140 -7.48 -3.53 19.37
C SER A 140 -6.80 -2.64 18.32
N SER A 141 -6.97 -1.32 18.42
CA SER A 141 -6.32 -0.35 17.54
C SER A 141 -4.82 -0.27 17.77
N TRP A 142 -4.38 -0.29 19.03
CA TRP A 142 -2.96 -0.38 19.39
C TRP A 142 -2.33 -1.66 18.90
N GLN A 143 -2.98 -2.80 19.13
CA GLN A 143 -2.50 -4.10 18.65
C GLN A 143 -2.37 -4.10 17.13
N ARG A 144 -3.41 -3.67 16.41
CA ARG A 144 -3.41 -3.59 14.95
C ARG A 144 -2.30 -2.67 14.44
N LEU A 145 -2.11 -1.50 15.05
CA LEU A 145 -1.05 -0.57 14.63
C LEU A 145 0.34 -1.20 14.76
N ILE A 146 0.61 -1.90 15.86
CA ILE A 146 1.87 -2.60 16.09
C ILE A 146 2.05 -3.76 15.11
N GLU A 147 1.01 -4.59 14.91
CA GLU A 147 1.03 -5.72 13.99
C GLU A 147 1.29 -5.29 12.55
N VAL A 148 0.54 -4.29 12.06
CA VAL A 148 0.72 -3.72 10.72
C VAL A 148 2.12 -3.16 10.55
N THR A 149 2.60 -2.38 11.53
CA THR A 149 3.92 -1.77 11.47
C THR A 149 5.02 -2.83 11.41
N ASN A 150 4.96 -3.83 12.29
CA ASN A 150 5.93 -4.93 12.30
C ASN A 150 5.88 -5.73 11.01
N PHE A 151 4.68 -5.99 10.48
CA PHE A 151 4.52 -6.69 9.22
C PHE A 151 5.19 -5.93 8.06
N ILE A 152 4.90 -4.64 7.93
CA ILE A 152 5.47 -3.79 6.87
C ILE A 152 7.00 -3.75 6.98
N ILE A 153 7.53 -3.50 8.18
CA ILE A 153 8.98 -3.45 8.42
C ILE A 153 9.63 -4.78 8.05
N ASN A 154 9.10 -5.90 8.54
CA ASN A 154 9.66 -7.22 8.25
C ASN A 154 9.65 -7.52 6.74
N GLN A 155 8.58 -7.17 6.03
CA GLN A 155 8.51 -7.33 4.57
C GLN A 155 9.53 -6.45 3.84
N THR A 156 9.84 -5.26 4.37
CA THR A 156 10.83 -4.35 3.76
C THR A 156 12.28 -4.74 4.03
N THR A 157 12.57 -5.42 5.15
CA THR A 157 13.93 -5.79 5.55
C THR A 157 14.31 -7.22 5.20
N SER A 158 13.38 -8.05 4.73
CA SER A 158 13.64 -9.47 4.38
C SER A 158 14.09 -9.68 2.93
N VAL A 159 14.37 -8.60 2.19
CA VAL A 159 14.82 -8.61 0.79
C VAL A 159 16.33 -8.51 0.70
#